data_AF-A0A914L898-F1
#
_entry.id   AF-A0A914L898-F1
#
_cell.length_a   1.000
_cell.length_b   1.000
_cell.length_c   1.000
_cell.angle_alpha   90.00
_cell.angle_beta   90.00
_cell.angle_gamma   90.00
#
_symmetry.space_group_name_H-M   'P 1'
#
loop_
_entity.id
_entity.type
_entity.pdbx_description
1 polymer ?
#
loop_
_entity_poly.entity_id
_entity_poly.type
_entity_poly.pdbx_seq_one_letter_code
_entity_poly.pdbx_strand_id
1 'polypeptide(L)'
;MMGLLTRIYASMEHLVLLGYSGDCLGSLRLKTEATISIFHRAKAGAKTANSGRKKGNEQEMHLLYFDGGILLCDLQTTTTTQDCQYFIHKFCIPVESLGFAKNSRNSNERFEIWDTKSGNYAKYCFVIKISNEDIRKMLIRKLSKKLL
;
A
#
# COMPACT_ATOMS: atom_id res chain seq x y z
N MET A 1 -0.23 5.54 38.72
CA MET A 1 -1.32 6.04 37.85
C MET A 1 -0.85 6.53 36.47
N MET A 2 0.47 6.76 36.25
CA MET A 2 1.02 7.16 34.94
C MET A 2 0.99 6.07 33.86
N GLY A 3 1.12 4.79 34.23
CA GLY A 3 1.20 3.70 33.25
C GLY A 3 -0.05 3.48 32.39
N LEU A 4 -1.23 3.89 32.90
CA LEU A 4 -2.48 3.85 32.12
C LEU A 4 -2.53 5.00 31.11
N LEU A 5 -2.13 6.21 31.50
CA LEU A 5 -2.04 7.37 30.61
C LEU A 5 -1.02 7.16 29.50
N THR A 6 0.16 6.59 29.80
CA THR A 6 1.16 6.25 28.77
C THR A 6 0.65 5.15 27.83
N ARG A 7 -0.10 4.16 28.33
CA ARG A 7 -0.77 3.14 27.49
C ARG A 7 -1.87 3.73 26.63
N ILE A 8 -2.66 4.65 27.16
CA ILE A 8 -3.73 5.33 26.44
C ILE A 8 -3.12 6.25 25.37
N TYR A 9 -2.09 7.02 25.72
CA TYR A 9 -1.38 7.90 24.79
C TYR A 9 -0.69 7.11 23.66
N ALA A 10 -0.03 5.99 23.99
CA ALA A 10 0.51 5.06 22.98
C ALA A 10 -0.58 4.36 22.14
N SER A 11 -1.81 4.26 22.65
CA SER A 11 -2.98 3.76 21.90
C SER A 11 -3.72 4.85 21.11
N MET A 12 -3.38 6.12 21.34
CA MET A 12 -3.99 7.32 20.76
C MET A 12 -3.14 7.90 19.62
N GLU A 13 -2.25 7.11 19.01
CA GLU A 13 -1.78 7.43 17.66
C GLU A 13 -2.94 7.21 16.69
N HIS A 14 -3.79 8.24 16.59
CA HIS A 14 -4.89 8.27 15.65
C HIS A 14 -4.30 8.34 14.24
N LEU A 15 -4.62 7.34 13.42
CA LEU A 15 -4.30 7.38 12.00
C LEU A 15 -5.08 8.53 11.35
N VAL A 16 -4.37 9.59 10.95
CA VAL A 16 -4.95 10.73 10.24
C VAL A 16 -4.89 10.45 8.75
N LEU A 17 -6.04 10.14 8.15
CA LEU A 17 -6.18 9.87 6.72
C LEU A 17 -6.96 11.00 6.04
N LEU A 18 -6.33 11.69 5.08
CA LEU A 18 -6.93 12.75 4.29
C LEU A 18 -7.29 12.24 2.89
N GLY A 19 -8.41 12.74 2.35
CA GLY A 19 -8.83 12.48 0.96
C GLY A 19 -9.42 11.08 0.72
N TYR A 20 -9.80 10.36 1.78
CA TYR A 20 -10.50 9.09 1.70
C TYR A 20 -12.00 9.27 1.96
N SER A 21 -12.85 8.79 1.06
CA SER A 21 -14.31 9.00 1.11
C SER A 21 -15.08 8.02 1.99
N GLY A 22 -14.41 7.06 2.65
CA GLY A 22 -15.00 6.23 3.71
C GLY A 22 -15.67 4.92 3.27
N ASP A 23 -16.18 4.83 2.04
CA ASP A 23 -17.13 3.76 1.69
C ASP A 23 -16.51 2.39 1.34
N CYS A 24 -15.20 2.33 1.05
CA CYS A 24 -14.62 1.15 0.38
C CYS A 24 -13.97 0.09 1.32
N LEU A 25 -13.85 0.35 2.63
CA LEU A 25 -13.07 -0.50 3.54
C LEU A 25 -13.84 -1.05 4.74
N GLY A 26 -15.13 -0.75 4.88
CA GLY A 26 -15.96 -1.24 5.99
C GLY A 26 -15.38 -0.89 7.36
N SER A 27 -15.24 -1.88 8.25
CA SER A 27 -14.60 -1.65 9.55
C SER A 27 -13.13 -1.25 9.35
N LEU A 28 -12.79 0.00 9.67
CA LEU A 28 -11.46 0.62 9.55
C LEU A 28 -10.44 0.09 10.58
N ARG A 29 -10.35 -1.23 10.73
CA ARG A 29 -9.39 -1.87 11.62
C ARG A 29 -8.09 -2.13 10.86
N LEU A 30 -7.11 -1.25 11.06
CA LEU A 30 -5.75 -1.42 10.53
C LEU A 30 -5.15 -2.73 11.07
N LYS A 31 -4.58 -3.53 10.17
CA LYS A 31 -3.89 -4.79 10.50
C LYS A 31 -2.39 -4.71 10.35
N THR A 32 -1.94 -3.94 9.37
CA THR A 32 -0.52 -3.81 9.02
C THR A 32 -0.31 -2.52 8.27
N GLU A 33 0.80 -1.87 8.57
CA GLU A 33 1.34 -0.75 7.81
C GLU A 33 2.73 -1.13 7.29
N ALA A 34 3.10 -0.62 6.12
CA ALA A 34 4.46 -0.72 5.61
C ALA A 34 4.79 0.46 4.68
N THR A 35 6.00 1.01 4.81
CA THR A 35 6.60 1.81 3.73
C THR A 35 6.99 0.89 2.58
N ILE A 36 6.60 1.26 1.37
CA ILE A 36 6.75 0.44 0.17
C ILE A 36 7.32 1.24 -1.00
N SER A 37 8.03 0.56 -1.88
CA SER A 37 8.39 1.08 -3.20
C SER A 37 7.45 0.50 -4.25
N ILE A 38 6.78 1.36 -5.02
CA ILE A 38 5.90 1.00 -6.12
C ILE A 38 6.64 1.15 -7.45
N PHE A 39 6.47 0.14 -8.31
CA PHE A 39 6.87 0.19 -9.71
C PHE A 39 5.63 0.01 -10.58
N HIS A 40 5.36 0.98 -11.45
CA HIS A 40 4.29 0.86 -12.44
C HIS A 40 4.71 -0.02 -13.61
N ARG A 41 3.81 -0.88 -14.07
CA ARG A 41 4.05 -1.70 -15.27
C ARG A 41 3.95 -0.80 -16.51
N ALA A 42 4.96 -0.81 -17.36
CA ALA A 42 4.86 -0.16 -18.67
C ALA A 42 3.74 -0.83 -19.50
N LYS A 43 2.97 -0.03 -20.25
CA LYS A 43 1.93 -0.53 -21.15
C LYS A 43 2.55 -1.53 -22.13
N ALA A 44 2.02 -2.76 -22.19
CA ALA A 44 2.31 -3.70 -23.27
C ALA A 44 1.72 -3.13 -24.56
N GLY A 45 2.54 -2.45 -25.37
CA GLY A 45 2.10 -1.75 -26.57
C GLY A 45 2.94 -0.52 -26.95
N ALA A 46 3.77 0.01 -26.04
CA ALA A 46 4.74 1.05 -26.38
C ALA A 46 5.95 0.45 -27.12
N LYS A 47 5.72 -0.05 -28.34
CA LYS A 47 6.79 -0.28 -29.33
C LYS A 47 7.17 1.05 -29.95
N THR A 48 7.90 1.88 -29.21
CA THR A 48 8.68 2.95 -29.85
C THR A 48 10.15 2.60 -29.71
N ALA A 49 10.74 2.34 -30.88
CA ALA A 49 12.18 2.27 -31.08
C ALA A 49 12.84 3.51 -30.47
N ASN A 50 14.00 3.33 -29.84
CA ASN A 50 14.81 4.37 -29.19
C ASN A 50 14.31 4.97 -27.86
N SER A 51 14.01 4.12 -26.87
CA SER A 51 14.05 4.57 -25.47
C SER A 51 14.88 3.61 -24.64
N GLY A 52 16.15 3.98 -24.41
CA GLY A 52 17.00 3.30 -23.44
C GLY A 52 16.28 3.25 -22.09
N ARG A 53 16.15 2.02 -21.56
CA ARG A 53 15.85 1.64 -20.16
C ARG A 53 15.60 2.84 -19.22
N LYS A 54 14.45 3.50 -19.32
CA LYS A 54 13.97 4.31 -18.19
C LYS A 54 13.47 3.32 -17.15
N LYS A 55 14.36 2.98 -16.22
CA LYS A 55 14.07 2.36 -14.93
C LYS A 55 12.77 3.01 -14.44
N GLY A 56 11.66 2.26 -14.42
CA GLY A 56 10.36 2.81 -14.07
C GLY A 56 10.50 3.57 -12.76
N ASN A 57 10.02 4.82 -12.72
CA ASN A 57 10.15 5.69 -11.55
C ASN A 57 9.66 4.92 -10.32
N GLU A 58 10.59 4.64 -9.43
CA GLU A 58 10.31 4.04 -8.13
C GLU A 58 9.66 5.13 -7.28
N GLN A 59 8.41 4.89 -6.87
CA GLN A 59 7.69 5.81 -6.00
C GLN A 59 7.57 5.19 -4.62
N GLU A 60 8.08 5.88 -3.61
CA GLU A 60 7.85 5.50 -2.21
C GLU A 60 6.43 5.89 -1.79
N MET A 61 5.73 4.97 -1.16
CA MET A 61 4.37 5.15 -0.64
C MET A 61 4.20 4.37 0.67
N HIS A 62 3.13 4.64 1.40
CA HIS A 62 2.71 3.84 2.55
C HIS A 62 1.54 2.94 2.17
N LEU A 63 1.65 1.67 2.52
CA LEU A 63 0.59 0.68 2.40
C LEU A 63 -0.08 0.49 3.75
N LEU A 64 -1.38 0.71 3.80
CA LEU A 64 -2.23 0.45 4.95
C LEU A 64 -3.17 -0.72 4.62
N TYR A 65 -2.98 -1.84 5.31
CA TYR A 65 -3.80 -3.03 5.14
C TYR A 65 -4.90 -3.09 6.19
N PHE A 66 -6.15 -3.04 5.73
CA PHE A 66 -7.36 -3.12 6.53
C PHE A 66 -8.09 -4.45 6.29
N ASP A 67 -9.11 -4.71 7.11
CA ASP A 67 -9.98 -5.87 6.88
C ASP A 67 -10.73 -5.78 5.54
N GLY A 68 -11.21 -4.60 5.16
CA GLY A 68 -11.94 -4.39 3.91
C GLY A 68 -11.09 -4.11 2.68
N GLY A 69 -9.76 -4.04 2.77
CA GLY A 69 -8.90 -3.79 1.60
C GLY A 69 -7.56 -3.14 1.91
N ILE A 70 -6.92 -2.60 0.88
CA ILE A 70 -5.63 -1.91 0.95
C ILE A 70 -5.80 -0.45 0.56
N LEU A 71 -5.17 0.44 1.32
CA LEU A 71 -4.90 1.82 0.90
C LEU A 71 -3.43 2.00 0.56
N LEU A 72 -3.20 2.78 -0.49
CA LEU A 72 -1.91 3.35 -0.82
C LEU A 72 -1.97 4.86 -0.57
N CYS A 73 -1.04 5.35 0.22
CA CYS A 73 -1.01 6.71 0.71
C CYS A 73 0.37 7.34 0.53
N ASP A 74 0.43 8.66 0.36
CA ASP A 74 1.66 9.41 0.61
C ASP A 74 1.71 9.77 2.10
N LEU A 75 2.81 9.49 2.78
CA LEU A 75 3.04 9.97 4.15
C LEU A 75 3.55 11.41 4.10
N GLN A 76 2.94 12.29 4.90
CA GLN A 76 3.36 13.66 5.07
C GLN A 76 3.65 13.94 6.54
N THR A 77 4.71 14.70 6.79
CA THR A 77 5.12 15.19 8.10
C THR A 77 5.02 16.71 8.10
N THR A 78 4.25 17.29 9.03
CA THR A 78 4.29 18.73 9.26
C THR A 78 5.47 19.09 10.15
N THR A 79 6.25 20.10 9.77
CA THR A 79 7.40 20.61 10.56
C THR A 79 7.01 21.63 11.63
N THR A 80 5.72 21.73 11.97
CA THR A 80 5.22 22.66 13.00
C THR A 80 5.38 22.04 14.39
N THR A 81 5.19 22.82 15.46
CA THR A 81 5.50 22.54 16.89
C THR A 81 5.04 21.20 17.49
N GLN A 82 4.23 20.42 16.78
CA GLN A 82 4.01 19.00 17.01
C GLN A 82 4.26 18.27 15.69
N ASP A 83 5.23 17.35 15.67
CA ASP A 83 5.53 16.49 14.51
C ASP A 83 4.35 15.54 14.27
N CYS A 84 3.31 16.04 13.59
CA CYS A 84 2.14 15.26 13.22
C CYS A 84 2.38 14.59 11.86
N GLN A 85 2.18 13.28 11.85
CA GLN A 85 2.18 12.46 10.64
C GLN A 85 0.75 12.24 10.15
N TYR A 86 0.53 12.43 8.85
CA TYR A 86 -0.75 12.15 8.23
C TYR A 86 -0.58 11.50 6.86
N PHE A 87 -1.56 10.68 6.49
CA PHE A 87 -1.58 9.93 5.25
C PHE A 87 -2.52 10.61 4.25
N ILE A 88 -2.01 10.92 3.06
CA ILE A 88 -2.82 11.39 1.93
C ILE A 88 -3.19 10.19 1.09
N HIS A 89 -4.47 9.85 1.03
CA HIS A 89 -4.99 8.78 0.20
C HIS A 89 -4.71 9.01 -1.30
N LYS A 90 -4.22 7.98 -1.99
CA LYS A 90 -4.03 7.97 -3.45
C LYS A 90 -4.82 6.87 -4.14
N PHE A 91 -4.76 5.66 -3.60
CA PHE A 91 -5.46 4.51 -4.17
C PHE A 91 -6.08 3.66 -3.07
N CYS A 92 -7.23 3.07 -3.40
CA CYS A 92 -7.91 2.08 -2.59
C CYS A 92 -8.19 0.86 -3.46
N ILE A 93 -7.84 -0.33 -2.95
CA ILE A 93 -8.20 -1.60 -3.56
C ILE A 93 -9.05 -2.37 -2.55
N PRO A 94 -10.38 -2.45 -2.75
CA PRO A 94 -11.25 -3.25 -1.90
C PRO A 94 -10.84 -4.71 -1.88
N VAL A 95 -11.01 -5.39 -0.75
CA VAL A 95 -10.66 -6.81 -0.61
C VAL A 95 -11.43 -7.69 -1.60
N GLU A 96 -12.67 -7.33 -1.92
CA GLU A 96 -13.53 -8.05 -2.87
C GLU A 96 -12.99 -8.05 -4.30
N SER A 97 -12.14 -7.09 -4.64
CA SER A 97 -11.54 -6.97 -5.98
C SER A 97 -10.02 -6.99 -5.93
N LEU A 98 -9.44 -7.38 -4.79
CA LEU A 98 -7.99 -7.42 -4.61
C LEU A 98 -7.40 -8.66 -5.29
N GLY A 99 -6.72 -8.44 -6.41
CA GLY A 99 -5.82 -9.43 -7.01
C GLY A 99 -4.44 -9.40 -6.36
N PHE A 100 -3.79 -10.56 -6.29
CA PHE A 100 -2.47 -10.72 -5.68
C PHE A 100 -1.62 -11.75 -6.43
N ALA A 101 -0.34 -11.45 -6.61
CA ALA A 101 0.67 -12.39 -7.05
C ALA A 101 1.88 -12.32 -6.13
N LYS A 102 2.24 -13.47 -5.54
CA LYS A 102 3.34 -13.57 -4.57
C LYS A 102 4.69 -13.12 -5.12
N ASN A 103 4.95 -13.43 -6.39
CA ASN A 103 6.19 -13.09 -7.08
C ASN A 103 5.85 -12.24 -8.30
N SER A 104 6.57 -11.14 -8.47
CA SER A 104 6.55 -10.39 -9.72
C SER A 104 7.32 -11.15 -10.80
N ARG A 105 6.90 -10.97 -12.06
CA ARG A 105 7.45 -11.69 -13.22
C ARG A 105 8.99 -11.64 -13.34
N ASN A 106 9.62 -10.59 -12.80
CA ASN A 106 11.06 -10.34 -12.93
C ASN A 106 11.80 -10.30 -11.58
N SER A 107 11.14 -10.59 -10.45
CA SER A 107 11.79 -10.54 -9.13
C SER A 107 11.01 -11.31 -8.08
N ASN A 108 11.71 -12.17 -7.34
CA ASN A 108 11.18 -12.87 -6.16
C ASN A 108 11.13 -11.98 -4.91
N GLU A 109 11.72 -10.79 -4.98
CA GLU A 109 11.72 -9.84 -3.86
C GLU A 109 10.48 -8.93 -3.86
N ARG A 110 9.73 -8.96 -4.97
CA ARG A 110 8.58 -8.11 -5.24
C ARG A 110 7.34 -8.95 -5.38
N PHE A 111 6.21 -8.43 -4.91
CA PHE A 111 4.90 -9.00 -5.14
C PHE A 111 4.03 -8.01 -5.92
N GLU A 112 2.93 -8.46 -6.48
CA GLU A 112 2.01 -7.60 -7.25
C GLU A 112 0.65 -7.60 -6.56
N ILE A 113 0.01 -6.43 -6.50
CA ILE A 113 -1.41 -6.29 -6.17
C ILE A 113 -2.10 -5.51 -7.27
N TRP A 114 -3.36 -5.82 -7.53
CA TRP A 114 -4.16 -5.08 -8.49
C TRP A 114 -5.64 -5.11 -8.14
N ASP A 115 -6.41 -4.20 -8.75
CA ASP A 115 -7.86 -4.24 -8.69
C ASP A 115 -8.41 -5.02 -9.89
N THR A 116 -9.10 -6.13 -9.63
CA THR A 116 -9.69 -7.01 -10.66
C THR A 116 -10.95 -6.42 -11.29
N LYS A 117 -11.70 -5.58 -10.57
CA LYS A 117 -12.88 -4.89 -11.09
C LYS A 117 -12.50 -3.68 -11.92
N SER A 118 -11.30 -3.14 -11.70
CA SER A 118 -10.78 -2.08 -12.53
C SER A 118 -10.41 -2.64 -13.92
N GLY A 119 -11.22 -2.30 -14.94
CA GLY A 119 -11.03 -2.73 -16.33
C GLY A 119 -9.71 -2.30 -16.99
N ASN A 120 -8.78 -1.71 -16.23
CA ASN A 120 -7.46 -1.28 -16.68
C ASN A 120 -6.35 -1.83 -15.75
N TYR A 121 -6.06 -3.13 -15.87
CA TYR A 121 -4.98 -3.79 -15.13
C TYR A 121 -3.64 -3.02 -15.18
N ALA A 122 -3.30 -2.42 -16.32
CA ALA A 122 -2.02 -1.70 -16.47
C ALA A 122 -1.95 -0.43 -15.60
N LYS A 123 -3.08 0.21 -15.29
CA LYS A 123 -3.15 1.42 -14.47
C LYS A 123 -3.30 1.10 -12.98
N TYR A 124 -3.93 -0.02 -12.63
CA TYR A 124 -4.26 -0.38 -11.25
C TYR A 124 -3.51 -1.62 -10.76
N CYS A 125 -2.41 -1.99 -11.41
CA CYS A 125 -1.47 -3.00 -10.94
C CYS A 125 -0.23 -2.32 -10.36
N PHE A 126 0.07 -2.64 -9.11
CA PHE A 126 1.17 -2.10 -8.35
C PHE A 126 2.15 -3.23 -8.06
N VAL A 127 3.39 -3.09 -8.57
CA VAL A 127 4.49 -3.98 -8.20
C VAL A 127 5.14 -3.41 -6.95
N ILE A 128 5.13 -4.16 -5.87
CA ILE A 128 5.50 -3.70 -4.53
C ILE A 128 6.81 -4.34 -4.09
N LYS A 129 7.73 -3.50 -3.61
CA LYS A 129 8.90 -3.92 -2.84
C LYS A 129 8.78 -3.39 -1.41
N ILE A 130 9.14 -4.21 -0.44
CA ILE A 130 9.21 -3.84 0.98
C ILE A 130 10.62 -4.15 1.46
N SER A 131 11.28 -3.18 2.08
CA SER A 131 12.65 -3.34 2.58
C SER A 131 12.73 -4.30 3.78
N ASN A 132 11.69 -4.30 4.63
CA ASN A 132 11.59 -5.21 5.76
C ASN A 132 10.99 -6.57 5.32
N GLU A 133 11.83 -7.60 5.34
CA GLU A 133 11.48 -8.97 4.93
C GLU A 133 10.40 -9.64 5.79
N ASP A 134 10.37 -9.36 7.10
CA ASP A 134 9.40 -9.95 8.01
C ASP A 134 8.00 -9.38 7.75
N ILE A 135 7.91 -8.07 7.54
CA ILE A 135 6.68 -7.39 7.13
C ILE A 135 6.22 -7.92 5.76
N ARG A 136 7.15 -8.09 4.82
CA ARG A 136 6.83 -8.65 3.49
C ARG A 136 6.23 -10.05 3.60
N LYS A 137 6.89 -10.97 4.31
CA LYS A 137 6.42 -12.34 4.51
C LYS A 137 5.07 -12.38 5.23
N MET A 138 4.87 -11.52 6.24
CA MET A 138 3.59 -11.39 6.93
C MET A 138 2.48 -10.93 5.97
N LEU A 139 2.71 -9.87 5.19
CA LEU A 139 1.72 -9.36 4.23
C LEU A 139 1.39 -10.41 3.17
N ILE A 140 2.39 -11.05 2.57
CA ILE A 140 2.20 -12.15 1.60
C ILE A 140 1.34 -13.25 2.23
N ARG A 141 1.63 -13.68 3.46
CA ARG A 141 0.84 -14.72 4.15
C ARG A 141 -0.61 -14.27 4.39
N LYS A 142 -0.84 -13.01 4.75
CA LYS A 142 -2.19 -12.45 4.95
C LYS A 142 -2.97 -12.39 3.64
N LEU A 143 -2.35 -11.90 2.57
CA LEU A 143 -2.94 -11.80 1.24
C LEU A 143 -3.26 -13.16 0.64
N SER A 144 -2.34 -14.13 0.76
CA SER A 144 -2.58 -15.51 0.31
C SER A 144 -3.74 -16.18 1.05
N LYS A 145 -3.97 -15.85 2.32
CA LYS A 145 -5.06 -16.44 3.12
C LYS A 145 -6.44 -15.84 2.83
N LYS A 146 -6.51 -14.57 2.42
CA LYS A 146 -7.79 -13.90 2.14
C LYS A 146 -8.34 -14.17 0.74
N LEU A 147 -7.50 -14.69 -0.16
CA LEU A 147 -7.85 -14.96 -1.56
C LEU A 147 -8.02 -16.47 -1.87
N LEU A 148 -8.02 -17.29 -0.82
CA LEU A 148 -8.42 -18.70 -0.82
C LEU A 148 -9.74 -18.81 -0.07
#